data_AF-A0A7W7DA67-F1
#
_entry.id   AF-A0A7W7DA67-F1
#
_cell.length_a   1.000
_cell.length_b   1.000
_cell.length_c   1.000
_cell.angle_alpha   90.00
_cell.angle_beta   90.00
_cell.angle_gamma   90.00
#
_symmetry.space_group_name_H-M   'P 1'
#
loop_
_entity.id
_entity.type
_entity.pdbx_description
1 polymer ?
#
loop_
_entity_poly.entity_id
_entity_poly.type
_entity_poly.pdbx_seq_one_letter_code
_entity_poly.pdbx_strand_id
1 'polypeptide(L)'
;MAETTYDSTADTLKHSLRVGALMGQPIAELVERSVRHDLSKTEPPELEIFNEFTPKLKGSTYGSEEYKGFLEAMGEGLRHHYANNRHHPEHFGTRGVYGMTLVDLIEMLADWKAATERHADGDLARSLEIQRERFKLSPQLAAILRNTAAHFGWIPSVECGARGHAPNGDALTCNVHAGHDGPHADGAMDCLEFEGDERTQPSADGEQTGGGDV
;
A
#
# COMPACT_ATOMS: atom_id res chain seq x y z
N MET A 1 -33.28 4.64 -40.41
CA MET A 1 -32.11 4.15 -39.66
C MET A 1 -32.43 2.73 -39.22
N ALA A 2 -31.52 1.77 -39.36
CA ALA A 2 -31.80 0.40 -38.92
C ALA A 2 -31.71 0.36 -37.38
N GLU A 3 -32.77 -0.09 -36.71
CA GLU A 3 -32.75 -0.38 -35.28
C GLU A 3 -31.76 -1.52 -35.01
N THR A 4 -30.78 -1.27 -34.15
CA THR A 4 -29.87 -2.30 -33.65
C THR A 4 -30.63 -3.18 -32.65
N THR A 5 -30.94 -4.41 -33.06
CA THR A 5 -31.64 -5.42 -32.24
C THR A 5 -30.70 -6.22 -31.33
N TYR A 6 -29.45 -5.80 -31.18
CA TYR A 6 -28.44 -6.54 -30.40
C TYR A 6 -28.55 -6.16 -28.91
N ASP A 7 -28.81 -7.18 -28.09
CA ASP A 7 -28.78 -7.10 -26.63
C ASP A 7 -27.46 -7.69 -26.12
N SER A 8 -26.57 -6.83 -25.60
CA SER A 8 -25.26 -7.22 -25.09
C SER A 8 -25.29 -7.86 -23.71
N THR A 9 -26.46 -8.01 -23.08
CA THR A 9 -26.60 -8.50 -21.70
C THR A 9 -25.93 -9.87 -21.51
N ALA A 10 -26.20 -10.83 -22.39
CA ALA A 10 -25.63 -12.18 -22.27
C ALA A 10 -24.10 -12.20 -22.38
N ASP A 11 -23.55 -11.43 -23.34
CA ASP A 11 -22.10 -11.33 -23.55
C ASP A 11 -21.42 -10.61 -22.39
N THR A 12 -22.07 -9.57 -21.85
CA THR A 12 -21.59 -8.83 -20.67
C THR A 12 -21.55 -9.73 -19.44
N LEU A 13 -22.61 -10.50 -19.18
CA LEU A 13 -22.65 -11.45 -18.06
C LEU A 13 -21.58 -12.54 -18.19
N LYS A 14 -21.39 -13.08 -19.41
CA LYS A 14 -20.34 -14.05 -19.69
C LYS A 14 -18.94 -13.47 -19.44
N HIS A 15 -18.71 -12.22 -19.85
CA HIS A 15 -17.46 -11.52 -19.57
C HIS A 15 -17.24 -11.32 -18.07
N SER A 16 -18.24 -10.83 -17.33
CA SER A 16 -18.14 -10.62 -15.88
C SER A 16 -17.82 -11.91 -15.12
N LEU A 17 -18.48 -13.03 -15.46
CA LEU A 17 -18.17 -14.34 -14.89
C LEU A 17 -16.73 -14.76 -15.19
N ARG A 18 -16.23 -14.48 -16.40
CA ARG A 18 -14.85 -14.80 -16.77
C ARG A 18 -13.84 -13.95 -16.00
N VAL A 19 -14.11 -12.66 -15.82
CA VAL A 19 -13.27 -11.76 -15.00
C VAL A 19 -13.22 -12.27 -13.56
N GLY A 20 -14.36 -12.60 -12.95
CA GLY A 20 -14.42 -13.16 -11.61
C GLY A 20 -13.59 -14.44 -11.46
N ALA A 21 -13.70 -15.36 -12.42
CA ALA A 21 -12.89 -16.59 -12.44
C ALA A 21 -11.38 -16.32 -12.56
N LEU A 22 -10.98 -15.29 -13.32
CA LEU A 22 -9.58 -14.89 -13.46
C LEU A 22 -9.05 -14.20 -12.20
N MET A 23 -9.84 -13.31 -11.59
CA MET A 23 -9.49 -12.66 -10.31
C MET A 23 -9.38 -13.67 -9.16
N GLY A 24 -10.16 -14.74 -9.19
CA GLY A 24 -10.09 -15.81 -8.19
C GLY A 24 -8.71 -16.50 -8.13
N GLN A 25 -7.95 -16.50 -9.23
CA GLN A 25 -6.62 -17.13 -9.30
C GLN A 25 -5.59 -16.43 -8.40
N PRO A 26 -5.28 -15.13 -8.58
CA PRO A 26 -4.36 -14.43 -7.68
C PRO A 26 -4.90 -14.30 -6.26
N ILE A 27 -6.22 -14.26 -6.04
CA ILE A 27 -6.79 -14.30 -4.68
C ILE A 27 -6.43 -15.61 -3.98
N ALA A 28 -6.62 -16.75 -4.64
CA ALA A 28 -6.26 -18.05 -4.09
C ALA A 28 -4.75 -18.14 -3.80
N GLU A 29 -3.91 -17.64 -4.71
CA GLU A 29 -2.46 -17.59 -4.50
C GLU A 29 -2.08 -16.69 -3.32
N LEU A 30 -2.68 -15.50 -3.19
CA LEU A 30 -2.46 -14.60 -2.05
C LEU A 30 -2.84 -15.26 -0.73
N VAL A 31 -3.98 -15.97 -0.67
CA VAL A 31 -4.39 -16.72 0.53
C VAL A 31 -3.39 -17.82 0.86
N GLU A 32 -2.98 -18.63 -0.12
CA GLU A 32 -1.98 -19.67 0.08
C GLU A 32 -0.67 -19.08 0.59
N ARG A 33 -0.22 -17.98 0.00
CA ARG A 33 1.04 -17.31 0.36
C ARG A 33 0.95 -16.64 1.72
N SER A 34 -0.20 -16.10 2.12
CA SER A 34 -0.38 -15.46 3.43
C SER A 34 -0.09 -16.37 4.64
N VAL A 35 -0.18 -17.69 4.47
CA VAL A 35 0.12 -18.67 5.53
C VAL A 35 1.52 -19.27 5.45
N ARG A 36 2.23 -19.08 4.34
CA ARG A 36 3.54 -19.72 4.10
C ARG A 36 4.66 -18.74 3.72
N HIS A 37 4.39 -17.44 3.65
CA HIS A 37 5.25 -16.42 3.02
C HIS A 37 6.70 -16.43 3.54
N ASP A 38 6.89 -16.85 4.78
CA ASP A 38 8.17 -16.94 5.48
C ASP A 38 8.36 -18.30 6.19
N LEU A 39 7.60 -19.34 5.83
CA LEU A 39 7.61 -20.61 6.56
C LEU A 39 8.99 -21.29 6.55
N SER A 40 9.82 -21.02 5.54
CA SER A 40 11.19 -21.52 5.49
C SER A 40 12.01 -21.11 6.72
N LYS A 41 11.70 -19.96 7.36
CA LYS A 41 12.41 -19.46 8.55
C LYS A 41 12.23 -20.35 9.78
N THR A 42 11.24 -21.25 9.78
CA THR A 42 10.96 -22.14 10.90
C THR A 42 11.61 -23.51 10.76
N GLU A 43 12.37 -23.73 9.69
CA GLU A 43 13.01 -25.01 9.39
C GLU A 43 14.51 -24.81 9.06
N PRO A 44 15.36 -25.83 9.23
CA PRO A 44 16.74 -25.77 8.74
C PRO A 44 16.79 -25.59 7.21
N PRO A 45 17.77 -24.83 6.68
CA PRO A 45 18.93 -24.26 7.37
C PRO A 45 18.69 -22.85 7.95
N GLU A 46 17.48 -22.30 7.85
CA GLU A 46 17.20 -20.91 8.23
C GLU A 46 16.98 -20.75 9.74
N LEU A 47 16.29 -21.72 10.36
CA LEU A 47 15.82 -21.62 11.74
C LEU A 47 16.92 -21.21 12.73
N GLU A 48 18.07 -21.87 12.70
CA GLU A 48 19.17 -21.60 13.62
C GLU A 48 19.73 -20.18 13.44
N ILE A 49 19.82 -19.72 12.19
CA ILE A 49 20.33 -18.40 11.84
C ILE A 49 19.33 -17.32 12.27
N PHE A 50 18.04 -17.51 11.98
CA PHE A 50 17.02 -16.55 12.41
C PHE A 50 16.86 -16.52 13.94
N ASN A 51 17.03 -17.64 14.64
CA ASN A 51 17.06 -17.67 16.11
C ASN A 51 18.20 -16.80 16.67
N GLU A 52 19.37 -16.83 16.06
CA GLU A 52 20.52 -16.02 16.49
C GLU A 52 20.34 -14.53 16.17
N PHE A 53 19.92 -14.21 14.95
CA PHE A 53 19.99 -12.84 14.42
C PHE A 53 18.71 -12.03 14.60
N THR A 54 17.52 -12.65 14.70
CA THR A 54 16.27 -11.89 14.89
C THR A 54 16.29 -10.99 16.13
N PRO A 55 16.76 -11.44 17.31
CA PRO A 55 16.88 -10.57 18.48
C PRO A 55 17.92 -9.45 18.29
N LYS A 56 19.03 -9.73 17.61
CA LYS A 56 20.09 -8.75 17.32
C LYS A 56 19.59 -7.65 16.38
N LEU A 57 18.89 -8.04 15.31
CA LEU A 57 18.28 -7.12 14.35
C LEU A 57 17.24 -6.23 15.02
N LYS A 58 16.41 -6.81 15.91
CA LYS A 58 15.42 -6.04 16.69
C LYS A 58 16.07 -4.95 17.55
N GLY A 59 17.25 -5.20 18.10
CA GLY A 59 18.00 -4.25 18.91
C GLY A 59 18.81 -3.20 18.13
N SER A 60 19.04 -3.44 16.83
CA SER A 60 19.81 -2.55 15.97
C SER A 60 18.95 -1.46 15.32
N THR A 61 19.56 -0.33 14.95
CA THR A 61 18.89 0.69 14.14
C THR A 61 18.85 0.24 12.67
N TYR A 62 17.66 0.24 12.07
CA TYR A 62 17.48 -0.15 10.67
C TYR A 62 18.38 0.67 9.72
N GLY A 63 19.13 -0.02 8.85
CA GLY A 63 20.05 0.61 7.89
C GLY A 63 21.40 1.09 8.46
N SER A 64 21.65 0.94 9.77
CA SER A 64 22.97 1.20 10.39
C SER A 64 24.04 0.21 9.92
N GLU A 65 25.32 0.53 10.13
CA GLU A 65 26.43 -0.38 9.80
C GLU A 65 26.37 -1.69 10.60
N GLU A 66 25.93 -1.64 11.87
CA GLU A 66 25.69 -2.84 12.68
C GLU A 66 24.60 -3.73 12.07
N TYR A 67 23.46 -3.13 11.69
CA TYR A 67 22.37 -3.85 11.03
C TYR A 67 22.85 -4.51 9.74
N LYS A 68 23.63 -3.79 8.91
CA LYS A 68 24.21 -4.35 7.68
C LYS A 68 25.18 -5.51 7.97
N GLY A 69 26.02 -5.36 8.99
CA GLY A 69 26.94 -6.42 9.44
C GLY A 69 26.20 -7.68 9.90
N PHE A 70 25.05 -7.53 10.57
CA PHE A 70 24.20 -8.68 10.90
C PHE A 70 23.62 -9.35 9.65
N LEU A 71 23.14 -8.59 8.67
CA LEU A 71 22.64 -9.17 7.42
C LEU A 71 23.73 -9.94 6.67
N GLU A 72 24.96 -9.42 6.62
CA GLU A 72 26.09 -10.13 6.02
C GLU A 72 26.40 -11.42 6.76
N ALA A 73 26.41 -11.38 8.10
CA ALA A 73 26.68 -12.54 8.95
C ALA A 73 25.59 -13.63 8.87
N MET A 74 24.35 -13.28 8.54
CA MET A 74 23.28 -14.27 8.31
C MET A 74 23.53 -15.14 7.07
N GLY A 75 24.33 -14.67 6.10
CA GLY A 75 24.88 -15.45 4.99
C GLY A 75 23.91 -16.45 4.34
N GLU A 76 24.18 -17.74 4.55
CA GLU A 76 23.42 -18.85 3.97
C GLU A 76 21.93 -18.83 4.31
N GLY A 77 21.56 -18.37 5.51
CA GLY A 77 20.16 -18.28 5.92
C GLY A 77 19.38 -17.29 5.07
N LEU A 78 19.94 -16.11 4.81
CA LEU A 78 19.31 -15.15 3.90
C LEU A 78 19.34 -15.63 2.45
N ARG A 79 20.42 -16.29 2.02
CA ARG A 79 20.50 -16.84 0.66
C ARG A 79 19.43 -17.90 0.41
N HIS A 80 19.23 -18.82 1.35
CA HIS A 80 18.17 -19.83 1.28
C HIS A 80 16.79 -19.16 1.34
N HIS A 81 16.60 -18.17 2.23
CA HIS A 81 15.36 -17.43 2.37
C HIS A 81 14.95 -16.73 1.08
N TYR A 82 15.85 -15.98 0.46
CA TYR A 82 15.58 -15.29 -0.82
C TYR A 82 15.34 -16.27 -1.97
N ALA A 83 16.01 -17.43 -1.98
CA ALA A 83 15.78 -18.44 -3.01
C ALA A 83 14.39 -19.09 -2.91
N ASN A 84 13.80 -19.17 -1.72
CA ASN A 84 12.50 -19.82 -1.51
C ASN A 84 11.32 -18.84 -1.45
N ASN A 85 11.55 -17.57 -1.12
CA ASN A 85 10.47 -16.60 -0.88
C ASN A 85 10.48 -15.46 -1.91
N ARG A 86 9.54 -15.54 -2.85
CA ARG A 86 9.46 -14.69 -4.04
C ARG A 86 9.10 -13.24 -3.79
N HIS A 87 8.58 -12.89 -2.61
CA HIS A 87 8.27 -11.49 -2.29
C HIS A 87 9.54 -10.65 -2.10
N HIS A 88 10.73 -11.26 -2.03
CA HIS A 88 11.99 -10.53 -2.03
C HIS A 88 12.50 -10.24 -3.44
N PRO A 89 12.88 -8.99 -3.78
CA PRO A 89 13.52 -8.67 -5.06
C PRO A 89 14.77 -9.51 -5.32
N GLU A 90 15.53 -9.84 -4.27
CA GLU A 90 16.73 -10.68 -4.31
C GLU A 90 16.47 -12.08 -4.91
N HIS A 91 15.24 -12.62 -4.79
CA HIS A 91 14.82 -13.88 -5.39
C HIS A 91 15.06 -13.90 -6.92
N PHE A 92 14.89 -12.75 -7.58
CA PHE A 92 14.95 -12.64 -9.04
C PHE A 92 16.34 -12.24 -9.56
N GLY A 93 17.36 -12.25 -8.70
CA GLY A 93 18.74 -11.91 -9.06
C GLY A 93 18.84 -10.54 -9.71
N THR A 94 19.49 -10.46 -10.88
CA THR A 94 19.73 -9.19 -11.58
C THR A 94 18.47 -8.51 -12.10
N ARG A 95 17.34 -9.24 -12.22
CA ARG A 95 16.06 -8.62 -12.58
C ARG A 95 15.45 -7.86 -11.41
N GLY A 96 15.76 -8.25 -10.17
CA GLY A 96 15.19 -7.65 -8.97
C GLY A 96 13.67 -7.53 -9.07
N VAL A 97 13.18 -6.31 -8.83
CA VAL A 97 11.74 -5.99 -8.87
C VAL A 97 11.11 -6.18 -10.26
N TYR A 98 11.88 -6.10 -11.35
CA TYR A 98 11.35 -6.41 -12.70
C TYR A 98 11.00 -7.90 -12.88
N GLY A 99 11.44 -8.78 -11.98
CA GLY A 99 11.05 -10.18 -11.97
C GLY A 99 9.73 -10.46 -11.27
N MET A 100 9.21 -9.50 -10.50
CA MET A 100 8.06 -9.67 -9.62
C MET A 100 6.72 -9.60 -10.37
N THR A 101 5.75 -10.37 -9.90
CA THR A 101 4.34 -10.27 -10.27
C THR A 101 3.59 -9.31 -9.33
N LEU A 102 2.33 -8.98 -9.64
CA LEU A 102 1.48 -8.21 -8.73
C LEU A 102 1.26 -8.92 -7.39
N VAL A 103 1.16 -10.25 -7.39
CA VAL A 103 1.04 -11.05 -6.16
C VAL A 103 2.29 -10.90 -5.30
N ASP A 104 3.48 -11.00 -5.91
CA ASP A 104 4.75 -10.80 -5.23
C ASP A 104 4.84 -9.39 -4.60
N LEU A 105 4.38 -8.35 -5.32
CA LEU A 105 4.41 -6.97 -4.84
C LEU A 105 3.43 -6.72 -3.67
N ILE A 106 2.25 -7.33 -3.71
CA ILE A 106 1.27 -7.23 -2.61
C ILE A 106 1.83 -7.89 -1.34
N GLU A 107 2.39 -9.10 -1.47
CA GLU A 107 3.02 -9.80 -0.34
C GLU A 107 4.24 -9.03 0.19
N MET A 108 5.09 -8.51 -0.68
CA MET A 108 6.25 -7.70 -0.29
C MET A 108 5.85 -6.45 0.50
N LEU A 109 4.80 -5.75 0.05
CA LEU A 109 4.30 -4.56 0.75
C LEU A 109 3.75 -4.92 2.15
N ALA A 110 3.02 -6.03 2.25
CA ALA A 110 2.51 -6.54 3.52
C ALA A 110 3.64 -6.98 4.47
N ASP A 111 4.68 -7.65 3.96
CA ASP A 111 5.88 -8.01 4.71
C ASP A 111 6.58 -6.76 5.27
N TRP A 112 6.77 -5.74 4.43
CA TRP A 112 7.36 -4.48 4.88
C TRP A 112 6.53 -3.79 5.96
N LYS A 113 5.19 -3.82 5.84
CA LYS A 113 4.31 -3.30 6.90
C LYS A 113 4.52 -4.07 8.21
N ALA A 114 4.46 -5.40 8.18
CA ALA A 114 4.63 -6.25 9.36
C ALA A 114 6.04 -6.10 9.97
N ALA A 115 7.06 -5.90 9.15
CA ALA A 115 8.43 -5.65 9.61
C ALA A 115 8.52 -4.35 10.42
N THR A 116 7.82 -3.28 10.00
CA THR A 116 7.81 -2.02 10.77
C THR A 116 7.19 -2.19 12.16
N GLU A 117 6.19 -3.06 12.34
CA GLU A 117 5.52 -3.28 13.64
C GLU A 117 6.42 -3.95 14.69
N ARG A 118 7.59 -4.46 14.30
CA ARG A 118 8.55 -5.08 15.21
C ARG A 118 9.46 -4.08 15.92
N HIS A 119 9.42 -2.80 15.50
CA HIS A 119 10.20 -1.70 16.06
C HIS A 119 9.26 -0.68 16.73
N ALA A 120 9.69 -0.07 17.84
CA ALA A 120 8.86 0.86 18.60
C ALA A 120 8.53 2.16 17.84
N ASP A 121 9.36 2.51 16.85
CA ASP A 121 9.29 3.69 15.98
C ASP A 121 9.08 3.31 14.50
N GLY A 122 8.55 2.12 14.24
CA GLY A 122 8.30 1.63 12.89
C GLY A 122 7.39 2.55 12.08
N ASP A 123 7.88 3.03 10.95
CA ASP A 123 7.15 3.90 10.03
C ASP A 123 7.22 3.31 8.61
N LEU A 124 6.07 2.81 8.12
CA LEU A 124 5.99 2.26 6.76
C LEU A 124 6.23 3.34 5.69
N ALA A 125 5.81 4.59 5.90
CA ALA A 125 6.04 5.65 4.92
C ALA A 125 7.54 5.90 4.75
N ARG A 126 8.29 5.95 5.86
CA ARG A 126 9.76 6.02 5.83
C ARG A 126 10.38 4.76 5.22
N SER A 127 9.86 3.58 5.58
CA SER A 127 10.33 2.30 5.02
C SER A 127 10.20 2.28 3.49
N LEU A 128 9.08 2.75 2.93
CA LEU A 128 8.87 2.83 1.49
C LEU A 128 9.91 3.71 0.79
N GLU A 129 10.31 4.84 1.37
CA GLU A 129 11.37 5.70 0.81
C GLU A 129 12.73 4.99 0.83
N ILE A 130 13.08 4.32 1.94
CA ILE A 130 14.33 3.56 2.05
C ILE A 130 14.35 2.39 1.04
N GLN A 131 13.25 1.65 0.93
CA GLN A 131 13.14 0.52 0.02
C GLN A 131 13.11 0.97 -1.45
N ARG A 132 12.53 2.13 -1.76
CA ARG A 132 12.64 2.77 -3.08
C ARG A 132 14.11 2.97 -3.47
N GLU A 133 14.91 3.52 -2.57
CA GLU A 133 16.33 3.78 -2.82
C GLU A 133 17.16 2.49 -2.89
N ARG A 134 16.87 1.52 -2.01
CA ARG A 134 17.53 0.21 -1.96
C ARG A 134 17.29 -0.59 -3.25
N PHE A 135 16.03 -0.72 -3.67
CA PHE A 135 15.64 -1.55 -4.80
C PHE A 135 15.48 -0.80 -6.12
N LYS A 136 15.80 0.50 -6.14
CA LYS A 136 15.72 1.37 -7.32
C LYS A 136 14.32 1.33 -7.95
N LEU A 137 13.28 1.38 -7.11
CA LEU A 137 11.90 1.39 -7.59
C LEU A 137 11.68 2.63 -8.45
N SER A 138 11.01 2.46 -9.60
CA SER A 138 10.62 3.60 -10.42
C SER A 138 9.65 4.51 -9.65
N PRO A 139 9.59 5.82 -9.96
CA PRO A 139 8.64 6.73 -9.31
C PRO A 139 7.19 6.25 -9.41
N GLN A 140 6.81 5.66 -10.55
CA GLN A 140 5.47 5.12 -10.77
C GLN A 140 5.18 3.92 -9.84
N LEU A 141 6.10 2.95 -9.74
CA LEU A 141 5.89 1.79 -8.87
C LEU A 141 5.86 2.18 -7.39
N ALA A 142 6.74 3.09 -6.97
CA ALA A 142 6.75 3.63 -5.61
C ALA A 142 5.40 4.31 -5.28
N ALA A 143 4.84 5.08 -6.21
CA ALA A 143 3.52 5.70 -6.04
C ALA A 143 2.40 4.65 -5.93
N ILE A 144 2.41 3.60 -6.75
CA ILE A 144 1.43 2.51 -6.67
C ILE A 144 1.48 1.84 -5.28
N LEU A 145 2.67 1.45 -4.80
CA LEU A 145 2.82 0.83 -3.48
C LEU A 145 2.36 1.75 -2.35
N ARG A 146 2.68 3.05 -2.44
CA ARG A 146 2.24 4.05 -1.46
C ARG A 146 0.72 4.22 -1.47
N ASN A 147 0.11 4.29 -2.65
CA ASN A 147 -1.34 4.40 -2.79
C ASN A 147 -2.05 3.17 -2.21
N THR A 148 -1.52 1.97 -2.47
CA THR A 148 -2.04 0.73 -1.87
C THR A 148 -1.93 0.76 -0.35
N ALA A 149 -0.79 1.15 0.21
CA ALA A 149 -0.62 1.26 1.65
C ALA A 149 -1.58 2.28 2.28
N ALA A 150 -1.77 3.44 1.64
CA ALA A 150 -2.72 4.45 2.09
C ALA A 150 -4.17 3.96 2.02
N HIS A 151 -4.55 3.27 0.94
CA HIS A 151 -5.88 2.71 0.76
C HIS A 151 -6.26 1.72 1.88
N PHE A 152 -5.31 0.91 2.34
CA PHE A 152 -5.53 0.00 3.48
C PHE A 152 -5.30 0.65 4.85
N GLY A 153 -5.07 1.97 4.91
CA GLY A 153 -4.85 2.71 6.16
C GLY A 153 -3.53 2.36 6.86
N TRP A 154 -2.56 1.77 6.15
CA TRP A 154 -1.25 1.40 6.73
C TRP A 154 -0.31 2.58 6.88
N ILE A 155 -0.55 3.65 6.12
CA ILE A 155 0.07 4.97 6.25
C ILE A 155 -1.02 6.03 6.14
N PRO A 156 -0.81 7.25 6.67
CA PRO A 156 -1.74 8.35 6.45
C PRO A 156 -1.95 8.59 4.95
N SER A 157 -3.21 8.54 4.54
CA SER A 157 -3.67 9.02 3.25
C SER A 157 -3.54 10.55 3.22
N VAL A 158 -3.04 11.10 2.11
CA VAL A 158 -3.26 12.53 1.81
C VAL A 158 -4.66 12.60 1.24
N GLU A 159 -5.66 12.56 2.11
CA GLU A 159 -7.06 12.64 1.70
C GLU A 159 -7.38 14.05 1.24
N CYS A 160 -8.31 14.15 0.30
CA CYS A 160 -8.85 15.44 -0.12
C CYS A 160 -9.40 16.22 1.08
N GLY A 161 -10.09 15.54 1.99
CA GLY A 161 -10.62 16.13 3.22
C GLY A 161 -11.75 17.15 3.00
N ALA A 162 -12.18 17.35 1.74
CA ALA A 162 -13.34 18.16 1.41
C ALA A 162 -14.58 17.61 2.10
N ARG A 163 -15.41 18.49 2.65
CA ARG A 163 -16.67 18.14 3.31
C ARG A 163 -17.84 18.57 2.45
N GLY A 164 -18.91 17.77 2.48
CA GLY A 164 -20.15 18.07 1.78
C GLY A 164 -21.23 17.08 2.15
N HIS A 165 -22.27 17.03 1.32
CA HIS A 165 -23.45 16.20 1.56
C HIS A 165 -23.76 15.35 0.32
N ALA A 166 -24.03 14.07 0.52
CA ALA A 166 -24.51 13.17 -0.52
C ALA A 166 -25.92 13.57 -1.01
N PRO A 167 -26.39 13.07 -2.18
CA PRO A 167 -27.74 13.35 -2.69
C PRO A 167 -28.88 12.95 -1.74
N ASN A 168 -28.63 12.03 -0.81
CA ASN A 168 -29.57 11.60 0.22
C ASN A 168 -29.54 12.46 1.50
N GLY A 169 -28.66 13.47 1.58
CA GLY A 169 -28.52 14.39 2.70
C GLY A 169 -27.47 13.97 3.76
N ASP A 170 -26.79 12.84 3.58
CA ASP A 170 -25.76 12.39 4.53
C ASP A 170 -24.50 13.25 4.44
N ALA A 171 -23.93 13.60 5.59
CA ALA A 171 -22.66 14.33 5.65
C ALA A 171 -21.49 13.41 5.28
N LEU A 172 -20.66 13.85 4.35
CA LEU A 172 -19.51 13.12 3.84
C LEU A 172 -18.20 13.89 4.04
N THR A 173 -17.12 13.14 4.24
CA THR A 173 -15.75 13.64 4.12
C THR A 173 -15.07 12.90 2.99
N CYS A 174 -14.55 13.64 2.03
CA CYS A 174 -13.87 13.07 0.88
C CYS A 174 -12.55 12.42 1.29
N ASN A 175 -12.47 11.10 1.17
CA ASN A 175 -11.25 10.32 1.42
C ASN A 175 -10.53 9.89 0.13
N VAL A 176 -10.99 10.38 -1.03
CA VAL A 176 -10.24 10.27 -2.29
C VAL A 176 -8.90 10.98 -2.12
N HIS A 177 -7.88 10.48 -2.82
CA HIS A 177 -6.54 11.10 -2.79
C HIS A 177 -6.61 12.58 -3.17
N ALA A 178 -5.96 13.44 -2.38
CA ALA A 178 -5.93 14.88 -2.60
C ALA A 178 -5.42 15.24 -4.01
N GLY A 179 -5.98 16.31 -4.58
CA GLY A 179 -5.63 16.77 -5.94
C GLY A 179 -6.32 15.99 -7.06
N HIS A 180 -7.43 15.31 -6.78
CA HIS A 180 -8.27 14.71 -7.81
C HIS A 180 -9.11 15.78 -8.55
N ASP A 181 -9.30 15.59 -9.86
CA ASP A 181 -10.11 16.48 -10.71
C ASP A 181 -11.59 16.00 -10.85
N GLY A 182 -11.94 14.87 -10.22
CA GLY A 182 -13.29 14.28 -10.23
C GLY A 182 -14.17 14.71 -9.06
N PRO A 183 -15.44 14.23 -8.98
CA PRO A 183 -16.33 14.52 -7.87
C PRO A 183 -15.78 13.99 -6.54
N HIS A 184 -16.15 14.64 -5.45
CA HIS A 184 -15.77 14.20 -4.12
C HIS A 184 -16.60 12.98 -3.72
N ALA A 185 -15.95 11.94 -3.20
CA ALA A 185 -16.59 10.74 -2.70
C ALA A 185 -15.93 10.26 -1.41
N ASP A 186 -16.64 9.45 -0.64
CA ASP A 186 -16.17 8.83 0.60
C ASP A 186 -15.46 7.49 0.37
N GLY A 187 -15.15 7.15 -0.89
CA GLY A 187 -14.33 6.00 -1.26
C GLY A 187 -14.91 4.64 -0.86
N ALA A 188 -16.12 4.58 -0.31
CA ALA A 188 -16.75 3.39 0.24
C ALA A 188 -17.34 2.46 -0.84
N MET A 189 -17.15 2.79 -2.12
CA MET A 189 -17.69 2.05 -3.28
C MET A 189 -19.23 1.97 -3.29
N ASP A 190 -19.92 2.89 -2.62
CA ASP A 190 -21.38 3.02 -2.60
C ASP A 190 -21.91 4.12 -3.54
N CYS A 191 -21.01 4.70 -4.35
CA CYS A 191 -21.29 5.75 -5.34
C CYS A 191 -21.89 7.04 -4.74
N LEU A 192 -21.62 7.34 -3.46
CA LEU A 192 -21.99 8.63 -2.89
C LEU A 192 -20.99 9.71 -3.31
N GLU A 193 -21.29 10.34 -4.44
CA GLU A 193 -20.55 11.49 -4.98
C GLU A 193 -21.26 12.81 -4.61
N PHE A 194 -20.49 13.87 -4.37
CA PHE A 194 -21.02 15.23 -4.24
C PHE A 194 -20.18 16.24 -5.02
N GLU A 195 -20.87 17.26 -5.55
CA GLU A 195 -20.26 18.42 -6.22
C GLU A 195 -20.24 19.61 -5.24
N GLY A 196 -19.06 20.24 -5.09
CA GLY A 196 -18.89 21.43 -4.24
C GLY A 196 -17.98 21.20 -3.03
N ASP A 197 -17.26 22.25 -2.63
CA ASP A 197 -16.32 22.27 -1.52
C ASP A 197 -16.86 23.20 -0.43
N GLU A 198 -17.18 22.69 0.76
CA GLU A 198 -17.52 23.53 1.92
C GLU A 198 -16.28 24.17 2.59
N ARG A 199 -15.12 24.27 1.90
CA ARG A 199 -14.04 25.18 2.31
C ARG A 199 -14.41 26.65 2.09
N THR A 200 -15.42 27.11 2.82
CA THR A 200 -15.66 28.52 3.12
C THR A 200 -16.08 28.58 4.59
N GLN A 201 -15.35 29.16 5.54
CA GLN A 201 -14.70 30.49 5.52
C GLN A 201 -13.53 30.53 6.52
N PRO A 202 -12.56 31.46 6.38
CA PRO A 202 -11.63 31.78 7.45
C PRO A 202 -12.42 32.22 8.69
N SER A 203 -11.99 31.77 9.88
CA SER A 203 -12.47 32.28 11.16
C SER A 203 -12.39 33.80 11.16
N ALA A 204 -13.52 34.48 11.32
CA ALA A 204 -13.58 35.91 11.53
C ALA A 204 -13.02 36.23 12.92
N ASP A 205 -11.70 36.25 13.05
CA ASP A 205 -10.99 36.88 14.15
C ASP A 205 -10.39 38.20 13.67
N GLY A 206 -10.82 39.29 14.31
CA GLY A 206 -10.05 40.53 14.37
C GLY A 206 -10.53 41.66 13.47
N GLU A 207 -11.74 42.16 13.69
CA GLU A 207 -12.08 43.53 13.29
C GLU A 207 -11.33 44.51 14.21
N GLN A 208 -10.13 44.90 13.79
CA GLN A 208 -9.50 46.15 14.23
C GLN A 208 -10.37 47.30 13.73
N THR A 209 -11.09 47.96 14.64
CA THR A 209 -11.52 49.33 14.44
C THR A 209 -10.65 50.24 15.30
N GLY A 210 -9.67 50.87 14.64
CA GLY A 210 -8.95 52.03 15.15
C GLY A 210 -9.49 53.30 14.47
N GLY A 211 -9.69 54.35 15.27
CA GLY A 211 -10.05 55.71 14.88
C GLY A 211 -11.55 56.00 15.04
N GLY A 212 -12.02 57.04 15.72
CA GLY A 212 -11.43 58.26 16.26
C GLY A 212 -12.56 59.32 16.33
N ASP A 213 -12.44 60.25 17.27
CA ASP A 213 -13.20 61.50 17.49
C ASP A 213 -14.57 61.40 18.20
N VAL A 214 -14.68 61.86 19.46
CA VAL A 214 -14.75 63.26 19.95
C VAL A 214 -14.13 63.36 21.34
#